data_AF-H1A9P7-F1
#
_entry.id   AF-H1A9P7-F1
#
_cell.length_a   1.000
_cell.length_b   1.000
_cell.length_c   1.000
_cell.angle_alpha   90.00
_cell.angle_beta   90.00
_cell.angle_gamma   90.00
#
_symmetry.space_group_name_H-M   'P 1'
#
loop_
_entity.id
_entity.type
_entity.pdbx_description
1 polymer ?
#
loop_
_entity_poly.entity_id
_entity_poly.type
_entity_poly.pdbx_seq_one_letter_code
_entity_poly.pdbx_strand_id
1 'polypeptide(L)'
;MGKLDDTGEYLPFAKKHLVLGKDNGDTNISLKSIWPEPNWQELCDDGLSVEVCAYLSVYYSGWRNNPRPAQPSVSQEQWTNAYEKSLLVLQELFENVADNDDVKLLPERFRSRMGIPKKTGRQHIRDVYPLYAVGRGENRTYKTPFALTLRQSSLIHLLPKLGWPYTIKPYNVDLFPVAFEGGFYRLCSIQGKRFVYKETEEFPNKFKSETDAINALRCHMNLDVSPYIPRKKIETIRNIQLSYDVTPEQFINTFNFRGVQFGSSMPDKERQLFVNNSFYAFKVLAHILEIPDGWIGLGGQLGIAFGARGQGKASAHYEPDLNIINLTRRSGPGAISHEWFHGVDALLARSRGYEGKLISEFITGVDMENAPDKFRKNILLMRNIITKQLCSGTKYFNQSQKLAGQKGARKYWIERSEMLARAFEAFVQDSLISKGISCDWLVMDTLLSDVPKEHHDKHPYPQGDERKNLNYSMFNLMKGIWSN
;
A
#
# COMPACT_ATOMS: atom_id res chain seq x y z
N MET A 1 6.35 21.47 20.35
CA MET A 1 6.19 20.01 20.37
C MET A 1 7.50 19.41 19.92
N GLY A 2 8.12 18.56 20.73
CA GLY A 2 9.35 17.86 20.34
C GLY A 2 9.06 16.88 19.20
N LYS A 3 10.08 16.57 18.41
CA LYS A 3 10.00 15.56 17.35
C LYS A 3 9.73 14.19 18.00
N LEU A 4 8.73 13.47 17.51
CA LEU A 4 8.49 12.08 17.90
C LEU A 4 9.52 11.21 17.18
N ASP A 5 10.44 10.59 17.90
CA ASP A 5 11.47 9.72 17.32
C ASP A 5 11.23 8.24 17.68
N ASP A 6 11.96 7.34 17.01
CA ASP A 6 11.92 5.90 17.32
C ASP A 6 12.26 5.66 18.78
N THR A 7 11.57 4.69 19.41
CA THR A 7 11.71 4.40 20.84
C THR A 7 11.68 2.89 21.07
N GLY A 8 12.40 2.39 22.07
CA GLY A 8 12.52 0.96 22.39
C GLY A 8 13.67 0.29 21.64
N GLU A 9 13.56 -1.03 21.42
CA GLU A 9 14.56 -1.79 20.66
C GLU A 9 14.64 -1.30 19.21
N TYR A 10 15.84 -1.33 18.67
CA TYR A 10 16.08 -1.05 17.26
C TYR A 10 15.35 -2.07 16.37
N LEU A 11 14.39 -1.57 15.57
CA LEU A 11 13.69 -2.37 14.57
C LEU A 11 14.45 -2.28 13.22
N PRO A 12 15.10 -3.37 12.77
CA PRO A 12 15.97 -3.37 11.60
C PRO A 12 15.19 -3.24 10.29
N PHE A 13 15.88 -2.90 9.20
CA PHE A 13 15.33 -2.81 7.84
C PHE A 13 14.27 -1.72 7.59
N ALA A 14 14.16 -0.75 8.50
CA ALA A 14 13.51 0.52 8.19
C ALA A 14 14.18 1.19 6.98
N LYS A 15 13.44 1.95 6.17
CA LYS A 15 13.98 2.61 4.98
C LYS A 15 15.23 3.45 5.28
N LYS A 16 15.22 4.20 6.39
CA LYS A 16 16.35 5.02 6.83
C LYS A 16 17.62 4.22 7.14
N HIS A 17 17.50 2.92 7.44
CA HIS A 17 18.63 2.04 7.74
C HIS A 17 19.24 1.41 6.47
N LEU A 18 18.44 1.26 5.41
CA LEU A 18 18.90 0.72 4.12
C LEU A 18 19.75 1.72 3.31
N VAL A 19 19.58 3.03 3.56
CA VAL A 19 20.35 4.08 2.87
C VAL A 19 21.75 4.27 3.46
N LEU A 20 21.95 3.94 4.73
CA LEU A 20 23.21 4.16 5.46
C LEU A 20 24.29 3.08 5.22
N GLY A 21 23.94 1.97 4.54
CA GLY A 21 24.81 0.80 4.36
C GLY A 21 25.54 0.67 3.03
N LYS A 22 25.63 1.73 2.20
CA LYS A 22 26.44 1.69 0.97
C LYS A 22 27.84 2.24 1.23
N ASP A 23 28.80 1.34 1.36
CA ASP A 23 30.22 1.68 1.23
C ASP A 23 30.49 2.29 -0.16
N ASN A 24 31.27 3.37 -0.16
CA ASN A 24 31.71 4.14 -1.33
C ASN A 24 32.63 3.32 -2.25
N GLY A 25 32.09 2.32 -2.96
CA GLY A 25 32.86 1.45 -3.85
C GLY A 25 32.31 1.25 -5.25
N ASP A 26 31.05 1.63 -5.53
CA ASP A 26 30.41 1.36 -6.82
C ASP A 26 29.96 2.65 -7.51
N THR A 27 30.72 3.09 -8.52
CA THR A 27 30.66 4.44 -9.14
C THR A 27 29.48 4.66 -10.10
N ASN A 28 28.51 3.76 -10.20
CA ASN A 28 27.39 3.89 -11.14
C ASN A 28 26.05 4.18 -10.46
N ILE A 29 25.86 5.44 -10.11
CA ILE A 29 24.59 5.97 -9.60
C ILE A 29 23.52 5.95 -10.70
N SER A 30 22.38 5.34 -10.42
CA SER A 30 21.23 5.28 -11.33
C SER A 30 19.89 5.43 -10.61
N LEU A 31 18.84 5.79 -11.35
CA LEU A 31 17.46 5.88 -10.86
C LEU A 31 17.10 4.65 -10.03
N LYS A 32 17.22 3.45 -10.63
CA LYS A 32 16.84 2.19 -9.98
C LYS A 32 17.67 1.88 -8.74
N SER A 33 18.92 2.35 -8.67
CA SER A 33 19.79 2.13 -7.51
C SER A 33 19.47 3.02 -6.30
N ILE A 34 18.85 4.19 -6.54
CA ILE A 34 18.44 5.15 -5.50
C ILE A 34 16.97 4.93 -5.14
N TRP A 35 16.12 4.86 -6.16
CA TRP A 35 14.69 4.69 -6.04
C TRP A 35 14.22 3.66 -7.07
N PRO A 36 14.08 2.38 -6.65
CA PRO A 36 13.46 1.35 -7.47
C PRO A 36 12.03 1.72 -7.87
N GLU A 37 11.56 1.20 -9.00
CA GLU A 37 10.20 1.48 -9.46
C GLU A 37 9.17 1.03 -8.41
N PRO A 38 8.24 1.91 -8.00
CA PRO A 38 7.14 1.54 -7.13
C PRO A 38 6.27 0.43 -7.75
N ASN A 39 5.80 -0.49 -6.92
CA ASN A 39 4.74 -1.42 -7.28
C ASN A 39 3.40 -0.64 -7.34
N TRP A 40 3.09 -0.11 -8.52
CA TRP A 40 1.89 0.71 -8.73
C TRP A 40 0.59 -0.04 -8.43
N GLN A 41 0.56 -1.36 -8.71
CA GLN A 41 -0.59 -2.20 -8.38
C GLN A 41 -0.83 -2.22 -6.87
N GLU A 42 0.24 -2.30 -6.10
CA GLU A 42 0.15 -2.32 -4.65
C GLU A 42 -0.26 -0.98 -4.06
N LEU A 43 0.26 0.13 -4.58
CA LEU A 43 -0.23 1.45 -4.18
C LEU A 43 -1.72 1.62 -4.48
N CYS A 44 -2.21 1.06 -5.60
CA CYS A 44 -3.63 1.01 -5.88
C CYS A 44 -4.39 0.16 -4.87
N ASP A 45 -3.92 -1.07 -4.62
CA ASP A 45 -4.53 -1.99 -3.64
C ASP A 45 -4.58 -1.35 -2.24
N ASP A 46 -3.59 -0.53 -1.89
CA ASP A 46 -3.47 0.22 -0.62
C ASP A 46 -4.39 1.44 -0.52
N GLY A 47 -5.14 1.77 -1.58
CA GLY A 47 -6.14 2.84 -1.57
C GLY A 47 -5.74 4.10 -2.33
N LEU A 48 -4.55 4.18 -2.96
CA LEU A 48 -4.30 5.27 -3.90
C LEU A 48 -5.16 5.09 -5.16
N SER A 49 -5.72 6.18 -5.70
CA SER A 49 -6.57 6.05 -6.89
C SER A 49 -5.73 5.63 -8.11
N VAL A 50 -6.34 4.87 -9.01
CA VAL A 50 -5.69 4.39 -10.24
C VAL A 50 -5.23 5.56 -11.11
N GLU A 51 -5.98 6.65 -11.13
CA GLU A 51 -5.66 7.89 -11.84
C GLU A 51 -4.38 8.52 -11.29
N VAL A 52 -4.25 8.61 -9.96
CA VAL A 52 -3.04 9.15 -9.33
C VAL A 52 -1.85 8.23 -9.62
N CYS A 53 -1.99 6.92 -9.44
CA CYS A 53 -0.94 5.95 -9.79
C CYS A 53 -0.53 6.05 -11.28
N ALA A 54 -1.48 6.28 -12.20
CA ALA A 54 -1.18 6.46 -13.62
C ALA A 54 -0.36 7.74 -13.87
N TYR A 55 -0.70 8.85 -13.20
CA TYR A 55 0.10 10.07 -13.24
C TYR A 55 1.54 9.85 -12.75
N LEU A 56 1.68 9.27 -11.56
CA LEU A 56 2.99 9.06 -10.94
C LEU A 56 3.85 8.07 -11.74
N SER A 57 3.26 6.98 -12.24
CA SER A 57 3.98 6.00 -13.06
C SER A 57 4.47 6.58 -14.39
N VAL A 58 3.68 7.45 -15.03
CA VAL A 58 4.08 8.10 -16.27
C VAL A 58 5.15 9.16 -16.04
N TYR A 59 5.10 9.91 -14.93
CA TYR A 59 6.22 10.78 -14.55
C TYR A 59 7.49 9.96 -14.32
N TYR A 60 7.43 8.96 -13.44
CA TYR A 60 8.57 8.13 -13.08
C TYR A 60 9.23 7.48 -14.31
N SER A 61 8.43 6.86 -15.18
CA SER A 61 8.93 6.23 -16.42
C SER A 61 9.49 7.22 -17.44
N GLY A 62 9.14 8.51 -17.32
CA GLY A 62 9.65 9.59 -18.18
C GLY A 62 11.01 10.15 -17.77
N TRP A 63 11.57 9.72 -16.64
CA TRP A 63 12.82 10.24 -16.09
C TRP A 63 14.05 9.55 -16.68
N ARG A 64 15.21 10.22 -16.57
CA ARG A 64 16.49 9.65 -16.98
C ARG A 64 16.95 8.61 -15.99
N ASN A 65 17.50 7.50 -16.49
CA ASN A 65 18.08 6.46 -15.63
C ASN A 65 19.42 6.86 -15.00
N ASN A 66 20.21 7.73 -15.65
CA ASN A 66 21.53 8.13 -15.18
C ASN A 66 21.64 9.67 -15.14
N PRO A 67 22.55 10.21 -14.30
CA PRO A 67 22.85 11.64 -14.27
C PRO A 67 23.13 12.22 -15.66
N ARG A 68 22.98 13.54 -15.77
CA ARG A 68 23.33 14.23 -17.01
C ARG A 68 24.86 14.24 -17.20
N PRO A 69 25.33 14.17 -18.45
CA PRO A 69 26.74 14.45 -18.74
C PRO A 69 27.05 15.92 -18.45
N ALA A 70 28.32 16.21 -18.15
CA ALA A 70 28.82 17.56 -17.99
C ALA A 70 28.40 18.50 -19.14
N GLN A 71 28.18 19.76 -18.80
CA GLN A 71 27.82 20.83 -19.74
C GLN A 71 28.71 22.05 -19.48
N PRO A 72 28.85 23.00 -20.43
CA PRO A 72 29.75 24.14 -20.27
C PRO A 72 29.55 24.98 -19.00
N SER A 73 28.35 24.96 -18.41
CA SER A 73 28.02 25.76 -17.22
C SER A 73 27.84 24.95 -15.94
N VAL A 74 27.85 23.62 -16.01
CA VAL A 74 27.55 22.72 -14.89
C VAL A 74 28.40 21.45 -15.02
N SER A 75 29.26 21.19 -14.02
CA SER A 75 30.18 20.05 -14.01
C SER A 75 29.45 18.71 -13.89
N GLN A 76 30.18 17.61 -14.16
CA GLN A 76 29.65 16.27 -13.95
C GLN A 76 29.25 16.03 -12.49
N GLU A 77 30.12 16.43 -11.56
CA GLU A 77 29.90 16.30 -10.12
C GLU A 77 28.64 17.06 -9.67
N GLN A 78 28.45 18.29 -10.15
CA GLN A 78 27.25 19.07 -9.86
C GLN A 78 25.98 18.34 -10.34
N TRP A 79 26.00 17.78 -11.56
CA TRP A 79 24.87 17.02 -12.09
C TRP A 79 24.58 15.74 -11.29
N THR A 80 25.62 15.02 -10.87
CA THR A 80 25.48 13.82 -10.04
C THR A 80 24.85 14.17 -8.70
N ASN A 81 25.38 15.15 -7.97
CA ASN A 81 24.85 15.56 -6.66
C ASN A 81 23.41 16.08 -6.76
N ALA A 82 23.11 16.86 -7.80
CA ALA A 82 21.74 17.34 -8.03
C ALA A 82 20.79 16.21 -8.43
N TYR A 83 21.25 15.20 -9.16
CA TYR A 83 20.45 14.04 -9.54
C TYR A 83 20.02 13.24 -8.30
N GLU A 84 20.96 12.90 -7.42
CA GLU A 84 20.68 12.19 -6.16
C GLU A 84 19.70 12.98 -5.29
N LYS A 85 20.01 14.25 -5.00
CA LYS A 85 19.15 15.11 -4.20
C LYS A 85 17.74 15.23 -4.80
N SER A 86 17.65 15.38 -6.12
CA SER A 86 16.36 15.50 -6.80
C SER A 86 15.53 14.22 -6.67
N LEU A 87 16.15 13.04 -6.80
CA LEU A 87 15.44 11.77 -6.65
C LEU A 87 14.91 11.56 -5.23
N LEU A 88 15.71 11.88 -4.22
CA LEU A 88 15.26 11.79 -2.82
C LEU A 88 14.08 12.73 -2.54
N VAL A 89 14.14 13.97 -3.04
CA VAL A 89 13.03 14.93 -2.92
C VAL A 89 11.80 14.44 -3.69
N LEU A 90 11.96 13.95 -4.93
CA LEU A 90 10.84 13.44 -5.73
C LEU A 90 10.19 12.22 -5.07
N GLN A 91 10.98 11.32 -4.50
CA GLN A 91 10.50 10.16 -3.76
C GLN A 91 9.62 10.57 -2.60
N GLU A 92 10.11 11.49 -1.76
CA GLU A 92 9.34 12.00 -0.64
C GLU A 92 8.06 12.71 -1.10
N LEU A 93 8.13 13.51 -2.17
CA LEU A 93 6.94 14.19 -2.69
C LEU A 93 5.89 13.20 -3.19
N PHE A 94 6.31 12.13 -3.89
CA PHE A 94 5.41 11.10 -4.41
C PHE A 94 4.76 10.29 -3.28
N GLU A 95 5.51 9.96 -2.22
CA GLU A 95 4.99 9.29 -1.02
C GLU A 95 3.89 10.11 -0.32
N ASN A 96 3.88 11.43 -0.51
CA ASN A 96 2.94 12.36 0.10
C ASN A 96 1.75 12.75 -0.79
N VAL A 97 1.61 12.21 -2.00
CA VAL A 97 0.49 12.54 -2.90
C VAL A 97 -0.76 11.79 -2.46
N ALA A 98 -1.77 12.47 -1.94
CA ALA A 98 -3.05 11.87 -1.59
C ALA A 98 -4.01 11.72 -2.78
N ASP A 99 -4.07 12.74 -3.64
CA ASP A 99 -5.06 12.88 -4.69
C ASP A 99 -4.50 13.57 -5.97
N ASN A 100 -5.37 13.83 -6.94
CA ASN A 100 -5.00 14.49 -8.19
C ASN A 100 -4.60 15.96 -8.02
N ASP A 101 -5.05 16.66 -6.98
CA ASP A 101 -4.68 18.05 -6.75
C ASP A 101 -3.27 18.14 -6.18
N ASP A 102 -2.88 17.20 -5.32
CA ASP A 102 -1.49 17.03 -4.90
C ASP A 102 -0.55 16.78 -6.09
N VAL A 103 -0.96 15.96 -7.06
CA VAL A 103 -0.18 15.72 -8.29
C VAL A 103 0.09 17.02 -9.04
N LYS A 104 -0.91 17.90 -9.17
CA LYS A 104 -0.77 19.20 -9.86
C LYS A 104 0.22 20.13 -9.16
N LEU A 105 0.36 20.02 -7.84
CA LEU A 105 1.25 20.84 -7.03
C LEU A 105 2.70 20.32 -7.02
N LEU A 106 2.97 19.09 -7.49
CA LEU A 106 4.32 18.51 -7.51
C LEU A 106 5.39 19.39 -8.16
N PRO A 107 5.18 20.05 -9.31
CA PRO A 107 6.21 20.90 -9.92
C PRO A 107 6.63 22.08 -9.04
N GLU A 108 5.66 22.69 -8.36
CA GLU A 108 5.90 23.81 -7.45
C GLU A 108 6.55 23.35 -6.15
N ARG A 109 6.03 22.28 -5.54
CA ARG A 109 6.60 21.67 -4.33
C ARG A 109 8.05 21.24 -4.58
N PHE A 110 8.33 20.56 -5.70
CA PHE A 110 9.69 20.18 -6.08
C PHE A 110 10.61 21.39 -6.22
N ARG A 111 10.17 22.43 -6.94
CA ARG A 111 10.95 23.67 -7.08
C ARG A 111 11.29 24.31 -5.73
N SER A 112 10.29 24.42 -4.85
CA SER A 112 10.45 24.96 -3.51
C SER A 112 11.45 24.15 -2.67
N ARG A 113 11.33 22.81 -2.69
CA ARG A 113 12.24 21.90 -1.97
C ARG A 113 13.68 21.92 -2.51
N MET A 114 13.85 22.25 -3.78
CA MET A 114 15.18 22.47 -4.36
C MET A 114 15.75 23.86 -4.04
N GLY A 115 15.01 24.74 -3.36
CA GLY A 115 15.45 26.07 -2.95
C GLY A 115 15.52 27.08 -4.10
N ILE A 116 14.78 26.85 -5.19
CA ILE A 116 14.90 27.64 -6.41
C ILE A 116 13.67 28.55 -6.55
N PRO A 117 13.82 29.88 -6.45
CA PRO A 117 12.68 30.78 -6.52
C PRO A 117 12.02 30.77 -7.90
N LYS A 118 10.71 31.00 -7.93
CA LYS A 118 9.97 31.23 -9.17
C LYS A 118 10.32 32.65 -9.66
N LYS A 119 10.99 32.76 -10.81
CA LYS A 119 11.29 34.04 -11.46
C LYS A 119 10.62 34.11 -12.84
N THR A 120 10.23 35.31 -13.23
CA THR A 120 9.79 35.63 -14.60
C THR A 120 11.01 35.81 -15.50
N GLY A 121 10.92 35.34 -16.75
CA GLY A 121 11.99 35.45 -17.75
C GLY A 121 12.94 34.23 -17.83
N ARG A 122 13.96 34.34 -18.71
CA ARG A 122 14.95 33.27 -18.91
C ARG A 122 15.95 33.27 -17.75
N GLN A 123 16.14 32.12 -17.11
CA GLN A 123 17.14 31.92 -16.07
C GLN A 123 18.35 31.18 -16.63
N HIS A 124 19.56 31.53 -16.18
CA HIS A 124 20.77 30.84 -16.61
C HIS A 124 20.79 29.42 -16.02
N ILE A 125 21.18 28.42 -16.83
CA ILE A 125 21.11 27.01 -16.41
C ILE A 125 21.86 26.75 -15.10
N ARG A 126 23.00 27.41 -14.87
CA ARG A 126 23.80 27.30 -13.64
C ARG A 126 23.02 27.56 -12.34
N ASP A 127 21.93 28.34 -12.41
CA ASP A 127 21.14 28.73 -11.24
C ASP A 127 19.93 27.82 -11.03
N VAL A 128 19.55 27.04 -12.05
CA VAL A 128 18.30 26.25 -12.08
C VAL A 128 18.51 24.79 -12.46
N TYR A 129 19.75 24.38 -12.72
CA TYR A 129 20.10 23.04 -13.16
C TYR A 129 19.51 21.91 -12.29
N PRO A 130 19.35 22.04 -10.95
CA PRO A 130 18.78 20.95 -10.16
C PRO A 130 17.34 20.62 -10.56
N LEU A 131 16.56 21.57 -11.08
CA LEU A 131 15.19 21.30 -11.56
C LEU A 131 15.13 20.37 -12.79
N TYR A 132 16.27 20.20 -13.48
CA TYR A 132 16.37 19.48 -14.74
C TYR A 132 17.21 18.21 -14.63
N ALA A 133 17.79 17.92 -13.46
CA ALA A 133 18.74 16.84 -13.26
C ALA A 133 18.15 15.47 -13.64
N VAL A 134 16.91 15.22 -13.20
CA VAL A 134 16.19 13.95 -13.42
C VAL A 134 15.37 13.93 -14.72
N GLY A 135 14.94 15.10 -15.17
CA GLY A 135 14.07 15.20 -16.35
C GLY A 135 14.80 14.87 -17.65
N ARG A 136 14.03 14.54 -18.68
CA ARG A 136 14.52 14.13 -20.01
C ARG A 136 15.22 15.23 -20.81
N GLY A 137 15.74 14.86 -21.98
CA GLY A 137 16.34 15.77 -22.95
C GLY A 137 17.83 15.56 -23.12
N GLU A 138 18.31 15.95 -24.29
CA GLU A 138 19.69 15.75 -24.76
C GLU A 138 20.36 17.10 -24.99
N ASN A 139 21.69 17.13 -24.82
CA ASN A 139 22.50 18.33 -25.02
C ASN A 139 21.93 19.56 -24.27
N ARG A 140 21.57 20.62 -25.00
CA ARG A 140 21.03 21.88 -24.47
C ARG A 140 19.50 21.90 -24.31
N THR A 141 18.83 20.75 -24.45
CA THR A 141 17.39 20.65 -24.19
C THR A 141 17.12 20.16 -22.77
N TYR A 142 16.58 21.06 -21.95
CA TYR A 142 16.28 20.78 -20.54
C TYR A 142 14.76 20.66 -20.35
N LYS A 143 14.33 19.52 -19.84
CA LYS A 143 12.95 19.28 -19.43
C LYS A 143 12.92 18.96 -17.94
N THR A 144 11.91 19.47 -17.26
CA THR A 144 11.68 19.13 -15.85
C THR A 144 11.20 17.68 -15.77
N PRO A 145 11.30 17.04 -14.58
CA PRO A 145 10.74 15.69 -14.37
C PRO A 145 9.22 15.60 -14.61
N PHE A 146 8.52 16.74 -14.68
CA PHE A 146 7.07 16.81 -14.88
C PHE A 146 6.67 17.17 -16.32
N ALA A 147 7.63 17.36 -17.23
CA ALA A 147 7.32 17.72 -18.61
C ALA A 147 6.91 16.49 -19.43
N LEU A 148 5.62 16.39 -19.76
CA LEU A 148 5.03 15.26 -20.49
C LEU A 148 5.20 15.39 -22.02
N THR A 149 5.37 14.28 -22.73
CA THR A 149 5.14 14.23 -24.19
C THR A 149 3.65 14.11 -24.46
N LEU A 150 3.23 14.31 -25.73
CA LEU A 150 1.87 14.00 -26.17
C LEU A 150 1.48 12.56 -25.79
N ARG A 151 2.36 11.59 -26.04
CA ARG A 151 2.11 10.18 -25.67
C ARG A 151 1.92 10.01 -24.17
N GLN A 152 2.78 10.62 -23.35
CA GLN A 152 2.67 10.51 -21.90
C GLN A 152 1.40 11.17 -21.35
N SER A 153 1.05 12.37 -21.82
CA SER A 153 -0.21 13.01 -21.42
C SER A 153 -1.43 12.17 -21.83
N SER A 154 -1.43 11.60 -23.03
CA SER A 154 -2.51 10.72 -23.49
C SER A 154 -2.58 9.42 -22.69
N LEU A 155 -1.44 8.83 -22.33
CA LEU A 155 -1.38 7.63 -21.49
C LEU A 155 -1.99 7.84 -20.12
N ILE A 156 -1.69 8.95 -19.44
CA ILE A 156 -2.19 9.21 -18.09
C ILE A 156 -3.71 9.11 -18.04
N HIS A 157 -4.40 9.62 -19.05
CA HIS A 157 -5.85 9.56 -19.14
C HIS A 157 -6.38 8.21 -19.60
N LEU A 158 -5.64 7.50 -20.45
CA LEU A 158 -6.09 6.26 -21.07
C LEU A 158 -5.83 5.02 -20.19
N LEU A 159 -4.72 4.99 -19.44
CA LEU A 159 -4.32 3.83 -18.64
C LEU A 159 -5.40 3.37 -17.65
N PRO A 160 -6.01 4.26 -16.83
CA PRO A 160 -7.09 3.85 -15.94
C PRO A 160 -8.27 3.24 -16.70
N LYS A 161 -8.63 3.84 -17.85
CA LYS A 161 -9.74 3.39 -18.70
C LYS A 161 -9.49 2.03 -19.38
N LEU A 162 -8.22 1.66 -19.56
CA LEU A 162 -7.81 0.34 -20.07
C LEU A 162 -7.69 -0.72 -18.96
N GLY A 163 -7.81 -0.33 -17.69
CA GLY A 163 -7.73 -1.23 -16.53
C GLY A 163 -6.31 -1.44 -15.99
N TRP A 164 -5.34 -0.62 -16.40
CA TRP A 164 -4.03 -0.54 -15.75
C TRP A 164 -4.23 -0.19 -14.25
N PRO A 165 -3.41 -0.70 -13.31
CA PRO A 165 -2.21 -1.53 -13.51
C PRO A 165 -2.46 -3.04 -13.67
N TYR A 166 -3.72 -3.48 -13.67
CA TYR A 166 -4.09 -4.90 -13.59
C TYR A 166 -4.13 -5.62 -14.94
N THR A 167 -4.48 -4.91 -16.02
CA THR A 167 -4.80 -5.53 -17.32
C THR A 167 -3.71 -5.36 -18.36
N ILE A 168 -2.91 -4.29 -18.28
CA ILE A 168 -1.98 -3.88 -19.34
C ILE A 168 -0.73 -3.19 -18.77
N LYS A 169 0.36 -3.17 -19.53
CA LYS A 169 1.55 -2.35 -19.27
C LYS A 169 1.59 -1.12 -20.18
N PRO A 170 2.06 0.06 -19.71
CA PRO A 170 1.97 1.30 -20.49
C PRO A 170 2.70 1.32 -21.84
N TYR A 171 3.73 0.49 -22.00
CA TYR A 171 4.48 0.38 -23.26
C TYR A 171 3.76 -0.48 -24.31
N ASN A 172 2.72 -1.24 -23.95
CA ASN A 172 1.90 -2.02 -24.89
C ASN A 172 0.75 -1.19 -25.51
N VAL A 173 0.60 0.08 -25.13
CA VAL A 173 -0.47 0.96 -25.62
C VAL A 173 0.03 1.79 -26.80
N ASP A 174 -0.44 1.46 -27.99
CA ASP A 174 0.02 2.10 -29.24
C ASP A 174 -1.07 2.93 -29.94
N LEU A 175 -2.33 2.75 -29.54
CA LEU A 175 -3.48 3.44 -30.09
C LEU A 175 -4.17 4.30 -29.04
N PHE A 176 -4.60 5.49 -29.45
CA PHE A 176 -5.19 6.49 -28.59
C PHE A 176 -6.49 7.02 -29.19
N PRO A 177 -7.57 7.15 -28.40
CA PRO A 177 -8.81 7.76 -28.88
C PRO A 177 -8.59 9.26 -29.11
N VAL A 178 -8.93 9.73 -30.30
CA VAL A 178 -8.80 11.13 -30.73
C VAL A 178 -10.12 11.61 -31.30
N ALA A 179 -10.59 12.79 -30.85
CA ALA A 179 -11.76 13.44 -31.39
C ALA A 179 -11.46 14.08 -32.76
N PHE A 180 -12.37 13.92 -33.71
CA PHE A 180 -12.30 14.50 -35.06
C PHE A 180 -13.42 15.53 -35.25
N GLU A 181 -13.22 16.42 -36.22
CA GLU A 181 -14.26 17.34 -36.68
C GLU A 181 -15.51 16.56 -37.14
N GLY A 182 -16.69 17.00 -36.70
CA GLY A 182 -17.95 16.26 -36.91
C GLY A 182 -18.35 15.34 -35.74
N GLY A 183 -17.66 15.41 -34.60
CA GLY A 183 -18.14 14.84 -33.33
C GLY A 183 -17.95 13.33 -33.19
N PHE A 184 -17.06 12.72 -33.98
CA PHE A 184 -16.72 11.30 -33.88
C PHE A 184 -15.28 11.09 -33.39
N TYR A 185 -14.97 9.86 -32.98
CA TYR A 185 -13.65 9.46 -32.49
C TYR A 185 -12.98 8.44 -33.40
N ARG A 186 -11.65 8.45 -33.43
CA ARG A 186 -10.81 7.42 -34.07
C ARG A 186 -9.64 7.03 -33.17
N LEU A 187 -9.22 5.78 -33.25
CA LEU A 187 -8.00 5.28 -32.66
C LEU A 187 -6.81 5.62 -33.56
N CYS A 188 -5.87 6.40 -33.04
CA CYS A 188 -4.71 6.91 -33.75
C CYS A 188 -3.41 6.51 -33.03
N SER A 189 -2.34 6.33 -33.80
CA SER A 189 -0.99 6.21 -33.25
C SER A 189 -0.40 7.58 -32.92
N ILE A 190 0.62 7.65 -32.06
CA ILE A 190 1.33 8.90 -31.78
C ILE A 190 2.76 8.83 -32.33
N GLN A 191 3.13 9.79 -33.18
CA GLN A 191 4.48 9.96 -33.69
C GLN A 191 5.02 11.33 -33.30
N GLY A 192 5.99 11.36 -32.39
CA GLY A 192 6.54 12.60 -31.84
C GLY A 192 5.50 13.45 -31.12
N LYS A 193 4.99 14.47 -31.80
CA LYS A 193 3.99 15.43 -31.27
C LYS A 193 2.68 15.45 -32.06
N ARG A 194 2.43 14.44 -32.89
CA ARG A 194 1.24 14.37 -33.75
C ARG A 194 0.52 13.05 -33.56
N PHE A 195 -0.80 13.10 -33.65
CA PHE A 195 -1.62 11.92 -33.87
C PHE A 195 -1.56 11.54 -35.35
N VAL A 196 -1.35 10.26 -35.63
CA VAL A 196 -1.27 9.71 -36.97
C VAL A 196 -2.35 8.65 -37.10
N TYR A 197 -3.36 8.98 -37.89
CA TYR A 197 -4.39 8.05 -38.31
C TYR A 197 -3.88 7.22 -39.49
N LYS A 198 -4.14 5.91 -39.46
CA LYS A 198 -4.00 5.00 -40.59
C LYS A 198 -5.28 4.18 -40.69
N GLU A 199 -5.78 4.02 -41.91
CA GLU A 199 -6.86 3.07 -42.15
C GLU A 199 -6.42 1.65 -41.78
N THR A 200 -7.34 0.89 -41.20
CA THR A 200 -7.13 -0.50 -40.79
C THR A 200 -8.41 -1.29 -41.07
N GLU A 201 -8.24 -2.54 -41.48
CA GLU A 201 -9.32 -3.50 -41.66
C GLU A 201 -9.53 -4.38 -40.41
N GLU A 202 -8.63 -4.29 -39.42
CA GLU A 202 -8.66 -5.15 -38.22
C GLU A 202 -9.88 -4.91 -37.32
N PHE A 203 -10.42 -3.68 -37.33
CA PHE A 203 -11.62 -3.30 -36.58
C PHE A 203 -12.23 -2.01 -37.15
N PRO A 204 -13.54 -1.78 -36.97
CA PRO A 204 -14.18 -0.53 -37.39
C PRO A 204 -13.62 0.67 -36.62
N ASN A 205 -12.78 1.47 -37.26
CA ASN A 205 -12.08 2.60 -36.63
C ASN A 205 -12.80 3.95 -36.87
N LYS A 206 -14.08 4.02 -36.49
CA LYS A 206 -14.89 5.24 -36.42
C LYS A 206 -15.97 5.07 -35.37
N PHE A 207 -15.95 5.90 -34.33
CA PHE A 207 -16.75 5.72 -33.13
C PHE A 207 -17.59 6.96 -32.81
N LYS A 208 -18.77 6.76 -32.22
CA LYS A 208 -19.67 7.86 -31.86
C LYS A 208 -19.23 8.57 -30.58
N SER A 209 -18.49 7.89 -29.70
CA SER A 209 -18.01 8.43 -28.44
C SER A 209 -16.58 7.95 -28.12
N GLU A 210 -15.92 8.62 -27.17
CA GLU A 210 -14.62 8.18 -26.64
C GLU A 210 -14.75 6.79 -25.98
N THR A 211 -15.84 6.55 -25.24
CA THR A 211 -16.11 5.28 -24.58
C THR A 211 -16.19 4.12 -25.58
N ASP A 212 -16.87 4.32 -26.71
CA ASP A 212 -16.95 3.29 -27.77
C ASP A 212 -15.56 2.98 -28.34
N ALA A 213 -14.74 4.01 -28.59
CA ALA A 213 -13.38 3.85 -29.08
C ALA A 213 -12.49 3.08 -28.08
N ILE A 214 -12.62 3.38 -26.79
CA ILE A 214 -11.88 2.70 -25.72
C ILE A 214 -12.34 1.24 -25.59
N ASN A 215 -13.65 0.97 -25.67
CA ASN A 215 -14.18 -0.40 -25.63
C ASN A 215 -13.67 -1.21 -26.82
N ALA A 216 -13.68 -0.64 -28.03
CA ALA A 216 -13.10 -1.28 -29.21
C ALA A 216 -11.60 -1.56 -29.03
N LEU A 217 -10.85 -0.61 -28.46
CA LEU A 217 -9.43 -0.80 -28.14
C LEU A 217 -9.22 -1.94 -27.14
N ARG A 218 -10.02 -2.00 -26.06
CA ARG A 218 -9.95 -3.09 -25.08
C ARG A 218 -10.20 -4.46 -25.72
N CYS A 219 -11.19 -4.57 -26.60
CA CYS A 219 -11.48 -5.79 -27.34
C CYS A 219 -10.31 -6.17 -28.27
N HIS A 220 -9.80 -5.22 -29.05
CA HIS A 220 -8.67 -5.44 -29.95
C HIS A 220 -7.42 -5.92 -29.20
N MET A 221 -7.17 -5.35 -28.02
CA MET A 221 -6.03 -5.71 -27.16
C MET A 221 -6.29 -6.93 -26.27
N ASN A 222 -7.47 -7.56 -26.36
CA ASN A 222 -7.91 -8.67 -25.51
C ASN A 222 -7.73 -8.39 -24.00
N LEU A 223 -8.10 -7.17 -23.59
CA LEU A 223 -7.98 -6.73 -22.20
C LEU A 223 -9.17 -7.20 -21.37
N ASP A 224 -8.84 -7.79 -20.23
CA ASP A 224 -9.82 -8.23 -19.25
C ASP A 224 -10.44 -7.04 -18.48
N VAL A 225 -11.43 -7.31 -17.63
CA VAL A 225 -11.94 -6.33 -16.68
C VAL A 225 -10.97 -6.21 -15.51
N SER A 226 -10.77 -4.98 -15.01
CA SER A 226 -10.03 -4.79 -13.77
C SER A 226 -10.66 -5.62 -12.65
N PRO A 227 -9.85 -6.31 -11.84
CA PRO A 227 -10.38 -7.10 -10.74
C PRO A 227 -11.07 -6.17 -9.73
N TYR A 228 -12.16 -6.65 -9.14
CA TYR A 228 -12.69 -6.02 -7.94
C TYR A 228 -11.71 -6.28 -6.79
N ILE A 229 -11.19 -5.19 -6.22
CA ILE A 229 -10.30 -5.21 -5.06
C ILE A 229 -11.08 -4.60 -3.89
N PRO A 230 -11.48 -5.39 -2.87
CA PRO A 230 -12.08 -4.86 -1.66
C PRO A 230 -11.15 -3.83 -1.00
N ARG A 231 -11.69 -2.67 -0.63
CA ARG A 231 -10.94 -1.59 0.03
C ARG A 231 -11.75 -1.04 1.20
N LYS A 232 -11.05 -0.68 2.27
CA LYS A 232 -11.62 0.07 3.38
C LYS A 232 -11.71 1.55 2.98
N LYS A 233 -12.81 2.21 3.35
CA LYS A 233 -13.09 3.62 3.04
C LYS A 233 -12.38 4.54 4.03
N ILE A 234 -11.04 4.54 3.99
CA ILE A 234 -10.18 5.29 4.90
C ILE A 234 -10.44 6.79 4.88
N GLU A 235 -10.98 7.32 3.78
CA GLU A 235 -11.39 8.72 3.65
C GLU A 235 -12.54 9.10 4.60
N THR A 236 -13.28 8.11 5.09
CA THR A 236 -14.38 8.29 6.06
C THR A 236 -13.97 7.95 7.50
N ILE A 237 -12.70 7.63 7.73
CA ILE A 237 -12.26 7.12 9.02
C ILE A 237 -12.40 8.16 10.14
N ARG A 238 -12.98 7.76 11.27
CA ARG A 238 -13.08 8.61 12.45
C ARG A 238 -11.78 8.52 13.27
N ASN A 239 -11.08 9.64 13.35
CA ASN A 239 -9.96 9.81 14.26
C ASN A 239 -10.46 10.11 15.67
N ILE A 240 -9.79 9.57 16.67
CA ILE A 240 -10.03 9.90 18.07
C ILE A 240 -9.33 11.21 18.44
N GLN A 241 -9.95 11.98 19.35
CA GLN A 241 -9.31 13.10 20.01
C GLN A 241 -9.14 12.75 21.49
N LEU A 242 -7.92 12.40 21.87
CA LEU A 242 -7.57 12.15 23.27
C LEU A 242 -7.42 13.47 24.03
N SER A 243 -7.56 13.44 25.36
CA SER A 243 -7.32 14.61 26.22
C SER A 243 -5.85 15.00 26.32
N TYR A 244 -4.95 14.12 25.90
CA TYR A 244 -3.50 14.34 25.84
C TYR A 244 -2.89 13.58 24.66
N ASP A 245 -1.71 14.01 24.24
CA ASP A 245 -0.91 13.32 23.22
C ASP A 245 -0.08 12.21 23.85
N VAL A 246 -0.26 11.00 23.34
CA VAL A 246 0.46 9.80 23.78
C VAL A 246 1.88 9.84 23.23
N THR A 247 2.87 9.59 24.08
CA THR A 247 4.28 9.44 23.70
C THR A 247 4.60 7.99 23.30
N PRO A 248 5.62 7.76 22.46
CA PRO A 248 6.06 6.40 22.12
C PRO A 248 6.49 5.60 23.36
N GLU A 249 7.08 6.25 24.37
CA GLU A 249 7.40 5.63 25.66
C GLU A 249 6.15 5.16 26.40
N GLN A 250 5.11 6.01 26.50
CA GLN A 250 3.84 5.62 27.11
C GLN A 250 3.18 4.45 26.37
N PHE A 251 3.27 4.45 25.04
CA PHE A 251 2.77 3.37 24.20
C PHE A 251 3.47 2.04 24.52
N ILE A 252 4.80 2.03 24.54
CA ILE A 252 5.62 0.86 24.87
C ILE A 252 5.32 0.39 26.29
N ASN A 253 5.32 1.29 27.26
CA ASN A 253 5.12 0.93 28.67
C ASN A 253 3.73 0.36 28.96
N THR A 254 2.71 0.82 28.22
CA THR A 254 1.32 0.37 28.42
C THR A 254 1.08 -1.01 27.80
N PHE A 255 1.58 -1.23 26.57
CA PHE A 255 1.28 -2.43 25.79
C PHE A 255 2.40 -3.45 25.74
N ASN A 256 3.57 -3.14 26.29
CA ASN A 256 4.78 -3.96 26.25
C ASN A 256 5.22 -4.30 24.80
N PHE A 257 5.20 -3.30 23.90
CA PHE A 257 5.83 -3.47 22.58
C PHE A 257 7.35 -3.42 22.71
N ARG A 258 8.04 -4.20 21.90
CA ARG A 258 9.50 -4.23 21.81
C ARG A 258 10.08 -2.88 21.36
N GLY A 259 9.38 -2.19 20.47
CA GLY A 259 9.76 -0.87 19.97
C GLY A 259 8.71 -0.25 19.06
N VAL A 260 8.78 1.08 18.93
CA VAL A 260 7.95 1.91 18.05
C VAL A 260 8.86 2.63 17.07
N GLN A 261 8.55 2.55 15.78
CA GLN A 261 9.35 3.15 14.70
C GLN A 261 8.52 4.01 13.75
N PHE A 262 9.09 5.11 13.29
CA PHE A 262 8.44 6.02 12.33
C PHE A 262 9.15 6.09 10.99
N GLY A 263 8.37 6.30 9.94
CA GLY A 263 8.90 6.64 8.62
C GLY A 263 9.62 7.98 8.60
N SER A 264 10.77 7.99 7.92
CA SER A 264 11.61 9.19 7.81
C SER A 264 10.90 10.34 7.13
N SER A 265 9.99 10.06 6.19
CA SER A 265 9.19 11.06 5.46
C SER A 265 7.88 11.43 6.15
N MET A 266 7.54 10.81 7.28
CA MET A 266 6.29 11.04 8.00
C MET A 266 6.35 12.32 8.84
N PRO A 267 5.48 13.32 8.61
CA PRO A 267 5.43 14.55 9.42
C PRO A 267 5.04 14.29 10.88
N ASP A 268 5.55 15.08 11.82
CA ASP A 268 5.31 14.87 13.26
C ASP A 268 3.83 14.89 13.66
N LYS A 269 3.02 15.75 13.04
CA LYS A 269 1.57 15.77 13.26
C LYS A 269 0.92 14.44 12.88
N GLU A 270 1.40 13.82 11.80
CA GLU A 270 0.92 12.52 11.35
C GLU A 270 1.43 11.40 12.25
N ARG A 271 2.71 11.46 12.69
CA ARG A 271 3.26 10.53 13.69
C ARG A 271 2.39 10.52 14.96
N GLN A 272 2.05 11.70 15.49
CA GLN A 272 1.21 11.84 16.68
C GLN A 272 -0.20 11.28 16.45
N LEU A 273 -0.79 11.54 15.27
CA LEU A 273 -2.09 10.99 14.89
C LEU A 273 -2.06 9.45 14.92
N PHE A 274 -1.04 8.83 14.34
CA PHE A 274 -0.88 7.37 14.33
C PHE A 274 -0.70 6.80 15.73
N VAL A 275 0.13 7.42 16.57
CA VAL A 275 0.34 6.97 17.96
C VAL A 275 -0.96 7.06 18.76
N ASN A 276 -1.66 8.20 18.72
CA ASN A 276 -2.89 8.41 19.50
C ASN A 276 -4.00 7.42 19.09
N ASN A 277 -4.24 7.27 17.80
CA ASN A 277 -5.30 6.38 17.33
C ASN A 277 -4.94 4.91 17.54
N SER A 278 -3.70 4.51 17.31
CA SER A 278 -3.26 3.14 17.57
C SER A 278 -3.31 2.82 19.07
N PHE A 279 -2.95 3.77 19.93
CA PHE A 279 -3.04 3.61 21.38
C PHE A 279 -4.49 3.36 21.81
N TYR A 280 -5.42 4.19 21.35
CA TYR A 280 -6.85 3.98 21.62
C TYR A 280 -7.35 2.65 21.05
N ALA A 281 -6.96 2.28 19.83
CA ALA A 281 -7.34 1.02 19.20
C ALA A 281 -6.87 -0.19 20.00
N PHE A 282 -5.62 -0.19 20.50
CA PHE A 282 -5.11 -1.29 21.32
C PHE A 282 -5.73 -1.33 22.72
N LYS A 283 -6.05 -0.18 23.33
CA LYS A 283 -6.86 -0.14 24.58
C LYS A 283 -8.23 -0.78 24.37
N VAL A 284 -8.90 -0.45 23.26
CA VAL A 284 -10.20 -1.00 22.92
C VAL A 284 -10.09 -2.49 22.61
N LEU A 285 -9.06 -2.92 21.89
CA LEU A 285 -8.80 -4.34 21.60
C LEU A 285 -8.58 -5.13 22.90
N ALA A 286 -7.74 -4.63 23.81
CA ALA A 286 -7.52 -5.25 25.11
C ALA A 286 -8.83 -5.36 25.92
N HIS A 287 -9.66 -4.33 25.88
CA HIS A 287 -10.98 -4.33 26.52
C HIS A 287 -11.96 -5.36 25.91
N ILE A 288 -12.03 -5.46 24.57
CA ILE A 288 -12.89 -6.44 23.87
C ILE A 288 -12.45 -7.87 24.18
N LEU A 289 -11.14 -8.08 24.22
CA LEU A 289 -10.52 -9.36 24.51
C LEU A 289 -10.51 -9.67 26.01
N GLU A 290 -10.83 -8.73 26.89
CA GLU A 290 -10.77 -8.93 28.35
C GLU A 290 -9.36 -9.34 28.83
N ILE A 291 -8.32 -8.72 28.27
CA ILE A 291 -6.91 -8.95 28.63
C ILE A 291 -6.24 -7.71 29.22
N PRO A 292 -5.16 -7.88 30.02
CA PRO A 292 -4.33 -6.76 30.42
C PRO A 292 -3.71 -6.06 29.21
N ASP A 293 -3.58 -4.72 29.26
CA ASP A 293 -3.03 -3.93 28.14
C ASP A 293 -1.65 -4.44 27.68
N GLY A 294 -0.77 -4.80 28.63
CA GLY A 294 0.58 -5.30 28.36
C GLY A 294 0.65 -6.61 27.56
N TRP A 295 -0.48 -7.30 27.37
CA TRP A 295 -0.54 -8.52 26.56
C TRP A 295 -0.68 -8.22 25.07
N ILE A 296 -1.06 -6.99 24.71
CA ILE A 296 -1.10 -6.56 23.30
C ILE A 296 0.27 -6.72 22.64
N GLY A 297 1.37 -6.48 23.34
CA GLY A 297 2.74 -6.68 22.86
C GLY A 297 3.19 -8.14 22.75
N LEU A 298 2.28 -9.10 22.97
CA LEU A 298 2.49 -10.54 22.78
C LEU A 298 3.76 -11.07 23.49
N GLY A 299 3.92 -10.72 24.76
CA GLY A 299 5.06 -11.14 25.58
C GLY A 299 6.31 -10.28 25.43
N GLY A 300 6.18 -9.01 25.01
CA GLY A 300 7.32 -8.09 24.89
C GLY A 300 8.08 -8.20 23.56
N GLN A 301 7.62 -9.05 22.65
CA GLN A 301 8.37 -9.40 21.44
C GLN A 301 7.90 -8.60 20.21
N LEU A 302 6.65 -8.13 20.21
CA LEU A 302 6.04 -7.50 19.05
C LEU A 302 6.56 -6.06 18.89
N GLY A 303 7.08 -5.72 17.71
CA GLY A 303 7.38 -4.33 17.32
C GLY A 303 6.24 -3.70 16.54
N ILE A 304 6.21 -2.37 16.48
CA ILE A 304 5.28 -1.65 15.60
C ILE A 304 6.00 -0.54 14.84
N ALA A 305 5.67 -0.42 13.55
CA ALA A 305 6.19 0.59 12.65
C ALA A 305 5.04 1.38 12.01
N PHE A 306 5.16 2.70 11.99
CA PHE A 306 4.22 3.62 11.35
C PHE A 306 4.87 4.26 10.13
N GLY A 307 4.40 3.89 8.93
CA GLY A 307 4.87 4.44 7.67
C GLY A 307 6.37 4.23 7.39
N ALA A 308 7.05 3.32 8.09
CA ALA A 308 8.52 3.25 8.10
C ALA A 308 9.14 2.37 7.03
N ARG A 309 8.35 1.44 6.49
CA ARG A 309 8.86 0.32 5.69
C ARG A 309 8.38 0.37 4.24
N GLY A 310 7.63 1.42 3.88
CA GLY A 310 7.14 1.64 2.52
C GLY A 310 8.24 2.11 1.56
N GLN A 311 8.88 1.20 0.84
CA GLN A 311 8.88 1.37 -0.62
C GLN A 311 7.46 1.09 -1.08
N GLY A 312 6.99 1.61 -2.21
CA GLY A 312 5.65 1.28 -2.72
C GLY A 312 5.51 -0.22 -3.03
N LYS A 313 5.45 -1.07 -2.01
CA LYS A 313 5.65 -2.51 -2.00
C LYS A 313 4.96 -3.19 -0.81
N ALA A 314 4.20 -2.45 0.01
CA ALA A 314 3.48 -3.10 1.07
C ALA A 314 2.27 -2.29 1.53
N SER A 315 1.13 -2.98 1.60
CA SER A 315 -0.01 -2.66 2.45
C SER A 315 0.39 -2.65 3.93
N ALA A 316 -0.52 -2.25 4.81
CA ALA A 316 -0.35 -2.62 6.21
C ALA A 316 -0.21 -4.15 6.26
N HIS A 317 0.80 -4.61 6.98
CA HIS A 317 1.10 -6.03 7.06
C HIS A 317 1.94 -6.31 8.29
N TYR A 318 1.87 -7.55 8.74
CA TYR A 318 2.77 -8.12 9.72
C TYR A 318 3.98 -8.74 9.02
N GLU A 319 5.17 -8.54 9.58
CA GLU A 319 6.43 -9.12 9.08
C GLU A 319 6.88 -10.27 10.00
N PRO A 320 6.67 -11.55 9.62
CA PRO A 320 6.94 -12.69 10.49
C PRO A 320 8.39 -12.81 10.95
N ASP A 321 9.35 -12.58 10.04
CA ASP A 321 10.79 -12.70 10.32
C ASP A 321 11.26 -11.70 11.38
N LEU A 322 10.61 -10.53 11.43
CA LEU A 322 10.98 -9.47 12.36
C LEU A 322 10.04 -9.37 13.54
N ASN A 323 8.88 -10.03 13.49
CA ASN A 323 7.80 -9.89 14.48
C ASN A 323 7.41 -8.42 14.68
N ILE A 324 7.03 -7.76 13.58
CA ILE A 324 6.65 -6.34 13.53
C ILE A 324 5.30 -6.17 12.85
N ILE A 325 4.40 -5.39 13.44
CA ILE A 325 3.25 -4.81 12.74
C ILE A 325 3.74 -3.56 11.99
N ASN A 326 3.58 -3.53 10.67
CA ASN A 326 3.85 -2.34 9.87
C ASN A 326 2.52 -1.72 9.40
N LEU A 327 2.12 -0.62 10.03
CA LEU A 327 0.96 0.16 9.60
C LEU A 327 1.40 1.20 8.58
N THR A 328 0.91 1.07 7.35
CA THR A 328 1.15 2.07 6.31
C THR A 328 0.24 3.27 6.49
N ARG A 329 0.60 4.39 5.86
CA ARG A 329 -0.17 5.63 5.94
C ARG A 329 -1.60 5.49 5.41
N ARG A 330 -1.82 4.56 4.47
CA ARG A 330 -3.11 4.40 3.77
C ARG A 330 -3.87 3.14 4.16
N SER A 331 -3.20 2.07 4.56
CA SER A 331 -3.87 0.80 4.85
C SER A 331 -3.79 0.40 6.31
N GLY A 332 -2.98 1.12 7.12
CA GLY A 332 -2.92 0.92 8.56
C GLY A 332 -4.24 1.25 9.28
N PRO A 333 -4.85 2.41 9.01
CA PRO A 333 -6.12 2.75 9.63
C PRO A 333 -7.23 1.76 9.22
N GLY A 334 -7.85 1.11 10.22
CA GLY A 334 -8.92 0.12 10.01
C GLY A 334 -8.47 -1.32 9.87
N ALA A 335 -7.17 -1.59 9.93
CA ALA A 335 -6.59 -2.94 9.82
C ALA A 335 -5.80 -3.38 11.07
N ILE A 336 -5.77 -2.59 12.15
CA ILE A 336 -4.94 -2.91 13.34
C ILE A 336 -5.25 -4.30 13.91
N SER A 337 -6.54 -4.68 13.99
CA SER A 337 -6.93 -6.00 14.49
C SER A 337 -6.47 -7.15 13.58
N HIS A 338 -6.42 -6.93 12.26
CA HIS A 338 -5.88 -7.88 11.28
C HIS A 338 -4.40 -8.16 11.57
N GLU A 339 -3.60 -7.10 11.62
CA GLU A 339 -2.15 -7.22 11.78
C GLU A 339 -1.76 -7.76 13.15
N TRP A 340 -2.52 -7.37 14.19
CA TRP A 340 -2.32 -7.92 15.51
C TRP A 340 -2.59 -9.42 15.56
N PHE A 341 -3.60 -9.90 14.84
CA PHE A 341 -3.90 -11.33 14.78
C PHE A 341 -2.82 -12.13 14.04
N HIS A 342 -2.20 -11.59 12.99
CA HIS A 342 -1.00 -12.21 12.41
C HIS A 342 0.14 -12.33 13.43
N GLY A 343 0.28 -11.36 14.33
CA GLY A 343 1.18 -11.45 15.49
C GLY A 343 0.85 -12.63 16.41
N VAL A 344 -0.44 -12.88 16.68
CA VAL A 344 -0.90 -14.04 17.47
C VAL A 344 -0.61 -15.36 16.76
N ASP A 345 -0.89 -15.44 15.46
CA ASP A 345 -0.60 -16.62 14.63
C ASP A 345 0.90 -16.95 14.65
N ALA A 346 1.76 -15.93 14.56
CA ALA A 346 3.20 -16.07 14.67
C ALA A 346 3.66 -16.44 16.09
N LEU A 347 3.05 -15.89 17.14
CA LEU A 347 3.34 -16.25 18.54
C LEU A 347 3.13 -17.76 18.75
N LEU A 348 2.01 -18.29 18.23
CA LEU A 348 1.73 -19.73 18.32
C LEU A 348 2.76 -20.56 17.55
N ALA A 349 3.23 -20.09 16.39
CA ALA A 349 4.31 -20.74 15.64
C ALA A 349 5.63 -20.77 16.43
N ARG A 350 6.05 -19.61 16.98
CA ARG A 350 7.27 -19.48 17.80
C ARG A 350 7.20 -20.34 19.07
N SER A 351 6.03 -20.46 19.68
CA SER A 351 5.83 -21.35 20.84
C SER A 351 6.13 -22.83 20.54
N ARG A 352 6.19 -23.19 19.24
CA ARG A 352 6.53 -24.53 18.74
C ARG A 352 7.91 -24.58 18.05
N GLY A 353 8.72 -23.52 18.17
CA GLY A 353 10.06 -23.43 17.59
C GLY A 353 10.09 -23.02 16.12
N TYR A 354 8.99 -22.51 15.56
CA TYR A 354 8.92 -22.04 14.18
C TYR A 354 9.04 -20.51 14.12
N GLU A 355 10.29 -20.03 14.11
CA GLU A 355 10.60 -18.61 13.89
C GLU A 355 10.27 -18.18 12.44
N GLY A 356 9.85 -16.93 12.26
CA GLY A 356 9.56 -16.35 10.94
C GLY A 356 8.35 -16.95 10.21
N LYS A 357 7.48 -17.70 10.91
CA LYS A 357 6.32 -18.39 10.30
C LYS A 357 5.01 -18.09 11.00
N LEU A 358 3.92 -18.36 10.29
CA LEU A 358 2.55 -18.33 10.81
C LEU A 358 2.06 -19.77 10.96
N ILE A 359 1.58 -20.15 12.15
CA ILE A 359 1.22 -21.54 12.42
C ILE A 359 0.07 -22.00 11.52
N SER A 360 -0.88 -21.11 11.21
CA SER A 360 -2.03 -21.38 10.35
C SER A 360 -1.65 -21.96 8.97
N GLU A 361 -0.48 -21.60 8.45
CA GLU A 361 0.02 -22.04 7.14
C GLU A 361 0.51 -23.49 7.12
N PHE A 362 0.81 -24.08 8.29
CA PHE A 362 1.30 -25.47 8.37
C PHE A 362 0.64 -26.28 9.49
N ILE A 363 -0.37 -25.74 10.17
CA ILE A 363 -1.00 -26.32 11.37
C ILE A 363 -1.51 -27.75 11.19
N THR A 364 -1.89 -28.12 9.96
CA THR A 364 -2.39 -29.46 9.63
C THR A 364 -1.32 -30.54 9.73
N GLY A 365 -0.04 -30.16 9.59
CA GLY A 365 1.11 -31.05 9.73
C GLY A 365 1.83 -30.93 11.08
N VAL A 366 1.35 -30.10 12.01
CA VAL A 366 1.95 -29.95 13.34
C VAL A 366 1.60 -31.17 14.21
N ASP A 367 2.63 -31.84 14.73
CA ASP A 367 2.45 -32.86 15.76
C ASP A 367 1.97 -32.20 17.06
N MET A 368 0.78 -32.63 17.47
CA MET A 368 0.13 -32.15 18.66
C MET A 368 0.49 -32.97 19.88
N GLU A 369 0.89 -34.25 19.74
CA GLU A 369 1.05 -35.17 20.88
C GLU A 369 2.18 -34.73 21.82
N ASN A 370 3.31 -34.29 21.26
CA ASN A 370 4.54 -33.94 22.00
C ASN A 370 4.72 -32.43 22.27
N ALA A 371 3.66 -31.62 22.17
CA ALA A 371 3.75 -30.16 22.32
C ALA A 371 3.75 -29.70 23.80
N PRO A 372 4.60 -28.72 24.20
CA PRO A 372 4.47 -28.05 25.49
C PRO A 372 3.07 -27.45 25.67
N ASP A 373 2.51 -27.57 26.88
CA ASP A 373 1.08 -27.39 27.11
C ASP A 373 0.56 -25.96 26.95
N LYS A 374 1.41 -24.94 27.13
CA LYS A 374 0.99 -23.54 27.32
C LYS A 374 0.02 -23.00 26.27
N PHE A 375 0.09 -23.46 25.02
CA PHE A 375 -0.80 -23.06 23.92
C PHE A 375 -1.47 -24.21 23.17
N ARG A 376 -1.39 -25.44 23.69
CA ARG A 376 -1.87 -26.64 22.98
C ARG A 376 -3.36 -26.52 22.61
N LYS A 377 -4.17 -26.05 23.55
CA LYS A 377 -5.62 -25.82 23.34
C LYS A 377 -5.87 -24.79 22.23
N ASN A 378 -5.11 -23.71 22.17
CA ASN A 378 -5.26 -22.67 21.15
C ASN A 378 -4.93 -23.19 19.76
N ILE A 379 -3.86 -23.96 19.63
CA ILE A 379 -3.46 -24.56 18.36
C ILE A 379 -4.54 -25.55 17.90
N LEU A 380 -5.12 -26.36 18.80
CA LEU A 380 -6.25 -27.23 18.47
C LEU A 380 -7.48 -26.45 18.00
N LEU A 381 -7.84 -25.37 18.69
CA LEU A 381 -8.96 -24.51 18.31
C LEU A 381 -8.72 -23.87 16.94
N MET A 382 -7.52 -23.34 16.69
CA MET A 382 -7.14 -22.75 15.41
C MET A 382 -7.15 -23.79 14.28
N ARG A 383 -6.65 -25.02 14.53
CA ARG A 383 -6.72 -26.14 13.58
C ARG A 383 -8.17 -26.48 13.24
N ASN A 384 -9.07 -26.49 14.22
CA ASN A 384 -10.50 -26.74 14.00
C ASN A 384 -11.15 -25.64 13.16
N ILE A 385 -10.85 -24.36 13.44
CA ILE A 385 -11.33 -23.24 12.61
C ILE A 385 -10.88 -23.43 11.16
N ILE A 386 -9.59 -23.65 10.93
CA ILE A 386 -9.02 -23.81 9.58
C ILE A 386 -9.64 -25.00 8.85
N THR A 387 -9.71 -26.17 9.49
CA THR A 387 -10.13 -27.40 8.82
C THR A 387 -11.64 -27.54 8.67
N LYS A 388 -12.44 -26.86 9.49
CA LYS A 388 -13.91 -27.01 9.51
C LYS A 388 -14.67 -25.76 9.05
N GLN A 389 -14.10 -24.57 9.19
CA GLN A 389 -14.80 -23.30 8.92
C GLN A 389 -14.15 -22.50 7.78
N LEU A 390 -12.87 -22.71 7.49
CA LEU A 390 -12.14 -22.07 6.38
C LEU A 390 -11.83 -23.06 5.24
N CYS A 391 -12.79 -23.93 4.90
CA CYS A 391 -12.63 -24.97 3.89
C CYS A 391 -13.59 -24.77 2.71
N SER A 392 -13.35 -25.47 1.59
CA SER A 392 -14.12 -25.33 0.34
C SER A 392 -15.63 -25.56 0.43
N GLY A 393 -16.11 -26.17 1.52
CA GLY A 393 -17.53 -26.32 1.80
C GLY A 393 -18.22 -25.05 2.30
N THR A 394 -17.50 -23.99 2.67
CA THR A 394 -18.08 -22.77 3.25
C THR A 394 -18.26 -21.66 2.22
N LYS A 395 -19.30 -20.83 2.41
CA LYS A 395 -19.54 -19.65 1.55
C LYS A 395 -18.38 -18.68 1.67
N TYR A 396 -17.85 -18.50 2.87
CA TYR A 396 -16.70 -17.63 3.10
C TYR A 396 -15.47 -18.02 2.26
N PHE A 397 -15.10 -19.30 2.22
CA PHE A 397 -13.99 -19.78 1.38
C PHE A 397 -14.29 -19.58 -0.10
N ASN A 398 -15.51 -19.91 -0.54
CA ASN A 398 -15.89 -19.79 -1.95
C ASN A 398 -15.88 -18.32 -2.44
N GLN A 399 -16.30 -17.36 -1.62
CA GLN A 399 -16.20 -15.92 -1.93
C GLN A 399 -14.75 -15.46 -2.01
N SER A 400 -13.91 -15.91 -1.08
CA SER A 400 -12.47 -15.65 -1.08
C SER A 400 -11.77 -16.25 -2.32
N GLN A 401 -12.19 -17.44 -2.74
CA GLN A 401 -11.72 -18.09 -3.96
C GLN A 401 -12.14 -17.32 -5.22
N LYS A 402 -13.37 -16.80 -5.26
CA LYS A 402 -13.82 -15.93 -6.36
C LYS A 402 -12.99 -14.64 -6.45
N LEU A 403 -12.60 -14.06 -5.32
CA LEU A 403 -11.70 -12.90 -5.29
C LEU A 403 -10.33 -13.24 -5.86
N ALA A 404 -9.69 -14.32 -5.38
CA ALA A 404 -8.38 -14.79 -5.84
C ALA A 404 -8.38 -15.27 -7.30
N GLY A 405 -9.52 -15.73 -7.81
CA GLY A 405 -9.67 -16.24 -9.17
C GLY A 405 -9.74 -15.15 -10.25
N GLN A 406 -9.88 -13.88 -9.88
CA GLN A 406 -9.90 -12.77 -10.84
C GLN A 406 -8.51 -12.57 -11.46
N LYS A 407 -8.46 -12.34 -12.78
CA LYS A 407 -7.20 -12.04 -13.46
C LYS A 407 -6.58 -10.77 -12.89
N GLY A 408 -5.31 -10.86 -12.50
CA GLY A 408 -4.56 -9.74 -11.91
C GLY A 408 -4.83 -9.50 -10.41
N ALA A 409 -5.78 -10.19 -9.79
CA ALA A 409 -5.94 -10.16 -8.34
C ALA A 409 -4.80 -10.92 -7.65
N ARG A 410 -4.46 -10.50 -6.42
CA ARG A 410 -3.49 -11.23 -5.61
C ARG A 410 -4.08 -12.55 -5.12
N LYS A 411 -3.23 -13.53 -4.84
CA LYS A 411 -3.66 -14.86 -4.39
C LYS A 411 -3.89 -14.96 -2.87
N TYR A 412 -3.44 -13.96 -2.10
CA TYR A 412 -3.51 -13.98 -0.64
C TYR A 412 -4.95 -14.07 -0.08
N TRP A 413 -5.98 -13.77 -0.88
CA TRP A 413 -7.37 -13.89 -0.45
C TRP A 413 -7.75 -15.30 0.03
N ILE A 414 -7.06 -16.35 -0.43
CA ILE A 414 -7.30 -17.74 0.00
C ILE A 414 -6.23 -18.30 0.94
N GLU A 415 -5.23 -17.50 1.30
CA GLU A 415 -4.21 -17.92 2.28
C GLU A 415 -4.88 -18.11 3.65
N ARG A 416 -4.43 -19.14 4.39
CA ARG A 416 -5.13 -19.55 5.62
C ARG A 416 -4.98 -18.50 6.70
N SER A 417 -3.77 -17.97 6.86
CA SER A 417 -3.44 -16.86 7.75
C SER A 417 -4.32 -15.64 7.49
N GLU A 418 -4.43 -15.24 6.23
CA GLU A 418 -5.23 -14.12 5.73
C GLU A 418 -6.74 -14.27 5.98
N MET A 419 -7.29 -15.44 5.65
CA MET A 419 -8.71 -15.74 5.95
C MET A 419 -8.98 -15.76 7.45
N LEU A 420 -8.04 -16.26 8.24
CA LEU A 420 -8.16 -16.32 9.68
C LEU A 420 -8.09 -14.92 10.32
N ALA A 421 -7.17 -14.06 9.85
CA ALA A 421 -7.08 -12.67 10.27
C ALA A 421 -8.35 -11.88 9.93
N ARG A 422 -8.91 -12.03 8.71
CA ARG A 422 -10.20 -11.41 8.34
C ARG A 422 -11.37 -11.94 9.17
N ALA A 423 -11.38 -13.22 9.51
CA ALA A 423 -12.38 -13.77 10.43
C ALA A 423 -12.26 -13.17 11.84
N PHE A 424 -11.04 -12.90 12.32
CA PHE A 424 -10.81 -12.22 13.58
C PHE A 424 -11.26 -10.75 13.53
N GLU A 425 -10.97 -10.03 12.46
CA GLU A 425 -11.48 -8.67 12.25
C GLU A 425 -13.01 -8.61 12.34
N ALA A 426 -13.71 -9.53 11.67
CA ALA A 426 -15.16 -9.61 11.72
C ALA A 426 -15.67 -9.81 13.16
N PHE A 427 -15.00 -10.66 13.94
CA PHE A 427 -15.29 -10.85 15.36
C PHE A 427 -15.09 -9.56 16.18
N VAL A 428 -13.99 -8.83 15.95
CA VAL A 428 -13.72 -7.56 16.64
C VAL A 428 -14.77 -6.52 16.28
N GLN A 429 -15.16 -6.40 15.00
CA GLN A 429 -16.18 -5.42 14.59
C GLN A 429 -17.54 -5.72 15.19
N ASP A 430 -17.96 -6.99 15.26
CA ASP A 430 -19.22 -7.37 15.92
C ASP A 430 -19.16 -7.10 17.43
N SER A 431 -17.99 -7.28 18.05
CA SER A 431 -17.77 -6.97 19.46
C SER A 431 -17.88 -5.46 19.73
N LEU A 432 -17.34 -4.62 18.83
CA LEU A 432 -17.50 -3.16 18.90
C LEU A 432 -18.96 -2.75 18.78
N ILE A 433 -19.67 -3.28 17.79
CA ILE A 433 -21.09 -2.99 17.54
C ILE A 433 -21.95 -3.36 18.75
N SER A 434 -21.76 -4.56 19.30
CA SER A 434 -22.54 -5.03 20.46
C SER A 434 -22.30 -4.21 21.73
N LYS A 435 -21.10 -3.64 21.90
CA LYS A 435 -20.74 -2.78 23.04
C LYS A 435 -20.99 -1.30 22.78
N GLY A 436 -21.44 -0.91 21.58
CA GLY A 436 -21.64 0.50 21.19
C GLY A 436 -20.34 1.31 21.15
N ILE A 437 -19.19 0.66 20.93
CA ILE A 437 -17.88 1.31 20.89
C ILE A 437 -17.54 1.69 19.45
N SER A 438 -17.12 2.94 19.25
CA SER A 438 -16.59 3.41 17.97
C SER A 438 -15.06 3.39 18.00
N CYS A 439 -14.44 2.64 17.09
CA CYS A 439 -12.99 2.58 16.94
C CYS A 439 -12.58 2.16 15.52
N ASP A 440 -12.72 3.08 14.56
CA ASP A 440 -12.53 2.75 13.14
C ASP A 440 -11.09 2.38 12.81
N TRP A 441 -10.10 2.88 13.56
CA TRP A 441 -8.70 2.48 13.38
C TRP A 441 -8.44 1.02 13.74
N LEU A 442 -9.20 0.47 14.69
CA LEU A 442 -9.07 -0.93 15.08
C LEU A 442 -9.61 -1.88 13.99
N VAL A 443 -10.81 -1.59 13.51
CA VAL A 443 -11.48 -2.34 12.45
C VAL A 443 -12.64 -1.54 11.84
N MET A 444 -12.85 -1.70 10.53
CA MET A 444 -14.03 -1.22 9.81
C MET A 444 -14.27 -2.07 8.54
N ASP A 445 -15.43 -1.86 7.91
CA ASP A 445 -15.81 -2.38 6.59
C ASP A 445 -15.82 -3.91 6.42
N THR A 446 -16.17 -4.67 7.46
CA THR A 446 -16.34 -6.14 7.36
C THR A 446 -17.78 -6.58 7.08
N LEU A 447 -18.76 -5.67 7.09
CA LEU A 447 -20.18 -6.01 6.90
C LEU A 447 -20.54 -6.03 5.41
N LEU A 448 -21.54 -6.84 5.05
CA LEU A 448 -22.02 -6.89 3.66
C LEU A 448 -22.60 -5.54 3.18
N SER A 449 -23.11 -4.71 4.10
CA SER A 449 -23.59 -3.35 3.81
C SER A 449 -22.50 -2.42 3.30
N ASP A 450 -21.23 -2.75 3.55
CA ASP A 450 -20.10 -1.88 3.23
C ASP A 450 -19.66 -2.06 1.76
N VAL A 451 -20.14 -3.13 1.11
CA VAL A 451 -19.79 -3.55 -0.25
C VAL A 451 -20.94 -3.29 -1.23
N PRO A 452 -20.65 -2.77 -2.45
CA PRO A 452 -21.63 -2.65 -3.52
C PRO A 452 -22.31 -3.98 -3.87
N LYS A 453 -23.60 -3.95 -4.20
CA LYS A 453 -24.42 -5.16 -4.40
C LYS A 453 -23.86 -6.10 -5.48
N GLU A 454 -23.32 -5.53 -6.54
CA GLU A 454 -22.67 -6.23 -7.65
C GLU A 454 -21.40 -7.00 -7.26
N HIS A 455 -20.89 -6.79 -6.04
CA HIS A 455 -19.68 -7.42 -5.51
C HIS A 455 -19.92 -8.23 -4.24
N HIS A 456 -21.18 -8.43 -3.83
CA HIS A 456 -21.54 -9.23 -2.65
C HIS A 456 -21.05 -10.68 -2.72
N ASP A 457 -20.92 -11.24 -3.93
CA ASP A 457 -20.41 -12.60 -4.12
C ASP A 457 -18.87 -12.71 -4.05
N LYS A 458 -18.20 -11.58 -3.85
CA LYS A 458 -16.75 -11.41 -3.70
C LYS A 458 -16.42 -10.62 -2.42
N HIS A 459 -17.22 -10.77 -1.36
CA HIS A 459 -16.95 -10.15 -0.07
C HIS A 459 -15.87 -10.94 0.69
N PRO A 460 -14.78 -10.32 1.19
CA PRO A 460 -13.65 -11.04 1.77
C PRO A 460 -13.84 -11.44 3.25
N TYR A 461 -15.04 -11.28 3.82
CA TYR A 461 -15.33 -11.56 5.24
C TYR A 461 -16.48 -12.56 5.40
N PRO A 462 -16.48 -13.38 6.46
CA PRO A 462 -17.58 -14.29 6.74
C PRO A 462 -18.88 -13.52 7.02
N GLN A 463 -20.02 -14.07 6.60
CA GLN A 463 -21.35 -13.47 6.75
C GLN A 463 -22.37 -14.45 7.33
N GLY A 464 -23.51 -13.93 7.80
CA GLY A 464 -24.63 -14.75 8.28
C GLY A 464 -24.25 -15.71 9.42
N ASP A 465 -24.73 -16.95 9.35
CA ASP A 465 -24.47 -17.94 10.40
C ASP A 465 -23.00 -18.41 10.43
N GLU A 466 -22.29 -18.39 9.30
CA GLU A 466 -20.85 -18.65 9.27
C GLU A 466 -20.09 -17.62 10.11
N ARG A 467 -20.45 -16.33 9.99
CA ARG A 467 -19.86 -15.25 10.83
C ARG A 467 -20.13 -15.48 12.31
N LYS A 468 -21.36 -15.83 12.69
CA LYS A 468 -21.71 -16.10 14.11
C LYS A 468 -20.90 -17.28 14.67
N ASN A 469 -20.78 -18.36 13.92
CA ASN A 469 -20.03 -19.55 14.33
C ASN A 469 -18.52 -19.28 14.42
N LEU A 470 -17.98 -18.51 13.47
CA LEU A 470 -16.59 -18.05 13.50
C LEU A 470 -16.34 -17.14 14.70
N ASN A 471 -17.23 -16.18 14.98
CA ASN A 471 -17.12 -15.31 16.16
C ASN A 471 -17.08 -16.11 17.46
N TYR A 472 -17.94 -17.11 17.60
CA TYR A 472 -17.92 -18.01 18.76
C TYR A 472 -16.58 -18.77 18.86
N SER A 473 -16.05 -19.23 17.73
CA SER A 473 -14.77 -19.93 17.68
C SER A 473 -13.59 -19.01 17.99
N MET A 474 -13.63 -17.76 17.50
CA MET A 474 -12.63 -16.72 17.79
C MET A 474 -12.65 -16.34 19.26
N PHE A 475 -13.82 -16.12 19.85
CA PHE A 475 -13.95 -15.87 21.27
C PHE A 475 -13.28 -16.97 22.11
N ASN A 476 -13.56 -18.24 21.79
CA ASN A 476 -12.95 -19.37 22.50
C ASN A 476 -11.45 -19.51 22.26
N LEU A 477 -10.99 -19.27 21.02
CA LEU A 477 -9.58 -19.24 20.67
C LEU A 477 -8.86 -18.21 21.54
N MET A 478 -9.39 -16.99 21.60
CA MET A 478 -8.78 -15.89 22.33
C MET A 478 -8.81 -16.12 23.85
N LYS A 479 -9.96 -16.50 24.42
CA LYS A 479 -10.08 -16.84 25.85
C LYS A 479 -9.07 -17.90 26.30
N GLY A 480 -8.81 -18.88 25.43
CA GLY A 480 -7.85 -19.94 25.70
C GLY A 480 -6.39 -19.48 25.75
N ILE A 481 -6.02 -18.38 25.07
CA ILE A 481 -4.61 -17.89 25.03
C ILE A 481 -4.19 -17.41 26.42
N TRP A 482 -5.18 -17.09 27.26
CA TRP A 482 -4.99 -16.38 28.52
C TRP A 482 -5.42 -17.19 29.76
N SER A 483 -5.95 -18.39 29.56
CA SER A 483 -6.32 -19.31 30.64
C SER A 483 -5.17 -20.27 30.94
N ASN A 484 -4.13 -19.80 31.64
CA ASN A 484 -3.15 -20.64 32.36
C ASN A 484 -2.50 -19.85 33.49
#